data_AF-A0A7W2YLB6-F1
#
_entry.id   AF-A0A7W2YLB6-F1
#
_cell.length_a   1.000
_cell.length_b   1.000
_cell.length_c   1.000
_cell.angle_alpha   90.00
_cell.angle_beta   90.00
_cell.angle_gamma   90.00
#
_symmetry.space_group_name_H-M   'P 1'
#
loop_
_entity.id
_entity.type
_entity.pdbx_description
1 polymer ?
#
loop_
_entity_poly.entity_id
_entity_poly.type
_entity_poly.pdbx_seq_one_letter_code
_entity_poly.pdbx_strand_id
1 'polypeptide(L)'
;MEMQRYFTTTILAKLKNCQAKTRTAFQEWYAGHGLIPSQEKIAESSMVIRIWDKEKNGIFEAKYELNQTESYVRSSLDYYQKNGKKLPIETITAMIEHYQLSLLWQALSEAMSCD
;
A
#
# COMPACT_ATOMS: atom_id res chain seq x y z
N MET A 1 7.84 13.99 -12.42
CA MET A 1 6.48 13.89 -11.88
C MET A 1 6.35 12.54 -11.20
N GLU A 2 6.56 12.49 -9.89
CA GLU A 2 6.26 11.29 -9.09
C GLU A 2 4.74 11.19 -8.97
N MET A 3 4.15 10.12 -9.51
CA MET A 3 2.77 9.77 -9.19
C MET A 3 2.80 8.73 -8.07
N GLN A 4 3.14 9.19 -6.87
CA GLN A 4 2.59 8.56 -5.68
C GLN A 4 1.06 8.66 -5.83
N ARG A 5 0.36 7.52 -6.01
CA ARG A 5 -1.11 7.55 -6.07
C ARG A 5 -1.64 7.69 -4.66
N TYR A 6 -1.82 8.94 -4.26
CA TYR A 6 -2.53 9.32 -3.06
C TYR A 6 -4.01 9.09 -3.29
N PHE A 7 -4.63 8.31 -2.42
CA PHE A 7 -6.08 8.25 -2.31
C PHE A 7 -6.43 8.88 -0.97
N THR A 8 -7.21 9.96 -0.98
CA THR A 8 -7.58 10.72 0.21
C THR A 8 -9.10 10.81 0.33
N THR A 9 -9.64 10.56 1.52
CA THR A 9 -11.05 10.82 1.86
C THR A 9 -11.13 11.69 3.12
N THR A 10 -12.08 12.63 3.17
CA THR A 10 -12.19 13.67 4.22
C THR A 10 -13.04 13.24 5.44
N ILE A 11 -13.52 11.99 5.50
CA ILE A 11 -14.61 11.61 6.42
C ILE A 11 -14.08 10.96 7.71
N LEU A 12 -13.81 11.77 8.74
CA LEU A 12 -13.33 11.37 10.08
C LEU A 12 -14.17 10.29 10.79
N ALA A 13 -15.50 10.30 10.62
CA ALA A 13 -16.41 9.45 11.40
C ALA A 13 -16.45 7.98 10.96
N LYS A 14 -15.95 7.64 9.77
CA LYS A 14 -15.94 6.25 9.23
C LYS A 14 -14.57 5.57 9.26
N LEU A 15 -13.57 6.21 9.89
CA LEU A 15 -12.15 5.84 9.73
C LEU A 15 -11.69 4.59 10.48
N LYS A 16 -12.44 4.14 11.49
CA LYS A 16 -12.07 2.95 12.29
C LYS A 16 -11.88 1.69 11.44
N ASN A 17 -12.58 1.58 10.31
CA ASN A 17 -12.50 0.42 9.43
C ASN A 17 -11.54 0.60 8.25
N CYS A 18 -11.11 1.82 7.93
CA CYS A 18 -10.26 2.07 6.77
C CYS A 18 -8.92 1.33 6.87
N GLN A 19 -8.24 1.43 8.01
CA GLN A 19 -6.96 0.76 8.22
C GLN A 19 -7.08 -0.76 8.07
N ALA A 20 -8.15 -1.36 8.63
CA ALA A 20 -8.39 -2.80 8.54
C ALA A 20 -8.74 -3.25 7.11
N LYS A 21 -9.58 -2.51 6.38
CA LYS A 21 -9.90 -2.78 4.98
C LYS A 21 -8.66 -2.62 4.09
N THR A 22 -7.87 -1.56 4.29
CA THR A 22 -6.60 -1.34 3.56
C THR A 22 -5.58 -2.44 3.86
N ARG A 23 -5.46 -2.86 5.12
CA ARG A 23 -4.63 -4.01 5.50
C ARG A 23 -5.08 -5.24 4.74
N THR A 24 -6.36 -5.57 4.78
CA THR A 24 -6.93 -6.75 4.09
C THR A 24 -6.60 -6.73 2.59
N ALA A 25 -6.80 -5.59 1.92
CA ALA A 25 -6.46 -5.44 0.50
C ALA A 25 -4.96 -5.70 0.21
N PHE A 26 -4.05 -5.19 1.05
CA PHE A 26 -2.63 -5.52 0.93
C PHE A 26 -2.34 -7.00 1.19
N GLN A 27 -3.02 -7.60 2.18
CA GLN A 27 -2.84 -9.01 2.54
C GLN A 27 -3.27 -9.96 1.44
N GLU A 28 -4.44 -9.73 0.86
CA GLU A 28 -4.94 -10.49 -0.28
C GLU A 28 -3.99 -10.35 -1.48
N TRP A 29 -3.53 -9.14 -1.77
CA TRP A 29 -2.58 -8.89 -2.84
C TRP A 29 -1.25 -9.63 -2.63
N TYR A 30 -0.57 -9.42 -1.50
CA TYR A 30 0.75 -10.04 -1.30
C TYR A 30 0.65 -11.57 -1.20
N ALA A 31 -0.44 -12.11 -0.65
CA ALA A 31 -0.65 -13.56 -0.57
C ALA A 31 -0.95 -14.15 -1.96
N GLY A 32 -1.78 -13.48 -2.75
CA GLY A 32 -2.12 -13.87 -4.12
C GLY A 32 -0.91 -13.93 -5.06
N HIS A 33 0.13 -13.14 -4.78
CA HIS A 33 1.38 -13.12 -5.55
C HIS A 33 2.54 -13.90 -4.88
N GLY A 34 2.29 -14.65 -3.81
CA GLY A 34 3.35 -15.41 -3.11
C GLY A 34 4.46 -14.55 -2.50
N LEU A 35 4.18 -13.25 -2.28
CA LEU A 35 5.09 -12.32 -1.64
C LEU A 35 5.09 -12.54 -0.12
N ILE A 36 6.21 -12.25 0.54
CA ILE A 36 6.41 -12.66 1.93
C ILE A 36 6.45 -11.45 2.85
N PRO A 37 5.48 -11.29 3.78
CA PRO A 37 5.56 -10.23 4.78
C PRO A 37 6.77 -10.51 5.70
N SER A 38 7.61 -9.50 5.86
CA SER A 38 8.83 -9.56 6.67
C SER A 38 8.71 -8.75 7.97
N GLN A 39 7.90 -7.69 7.96
CA GLN A 39 7.68 -6.84 9.12
C GLN A 39 6.34 -6.12 9.00
N GLU A 40 5.60 -6.06 10.10
CA GLU A 40 4.40 -5.25 10.26
C GLU A 40 4.57 -4.29 11.43
N LYS A 41 4.30 -3.00 11.20
CA LYS A 41 4.22 -1.97 12.24
C LYS A 41 2.85 -1.34 12.13
N ILE A 42 2.02 -1.51 13.16
CA ILE A 42 0.65 -1.01 13.19
C ILE A 42 0.51 -0.12 14.42
N ALA A 43 0.07 1.12 14.19
CA ALA A 43 -0.30 2.09 15.20
C ALA A 43 -1.72 2.61 14.90
N GLU A 44 -2.30 3.36 15.83
CA GLU A 44 -3.69 3.85 15.69
C GLU A 44 -3.92 4.64 14.39
N SER A 45 -2.95 5.48 14.00
CA SER A 45 -3.04 6.34 12.81
C SER A 45 -2.14 5.90 11.66
N SER A 46 -1.42 4.78 11.77
CA SER A 46 -0.50 4.36 10.70
C SER A 46 -0.28 2.86 10.65
N MET A 47 0.04 2.38 9.45
CA MET A 47 0.45 1.00 9.23
C MET A 47 1.56 0.97 8.19
N VAL A 48 2.58 0.15 8.43
CA VAL A 48 3.64 -0.17 7.47
C VAL A 48 3.82 -1.68 7.41
N ILE A 49 3.74 -2.25 6.21
CA ILE A 49 4.00 -3.67 5.93
C ILE A 49 5.17 -3.75 4.96
N ARG A 50 6.27 -4.40 5.36
CA ARG A 50 7.41 -4.69 4.48
C ARG A 50 7.27 -6.07 3.90
N ILE A 51 7.21 -6.15 2.59
CA ILE A 51 6.84 -7.36 1.84
C ILE A 51 8.01 -7.70 0.92
N TRP A 52 8.61 -8.87 1.11
CA TRP A 52 9.76 -9.32 0.35
C TRP A 52 9.34 -9.96 -0.97
N ASP A 53 9.93 -9.45 -2.06
CA ASP A 53 9.87 -10.02 -3.39
C ASP A 53 11.13 -10.87 -3.61
N LYS A 54 10.97 -12.19 -3.50
CA LYS A 54 12.06 -13.16 -3.68
C LYS A 54 12.54 -13.20 -5.14
N GLU A 55 11.66 -13.01 -6.11
CA GLU A 55 11.99 -13.17 -7.52
C GLU A 55 12.81 -11.99 -8.04
N LYS A 56 12.39 -10.77 -7.71
CA LYS A 56 13.06 -9.53 -8.13
C LYS A 56 14.05 -9.00 -7.11
N ASN A 57 14.18 -9.70 -5.98
CA ASN A 57 15.20 -9.45 -4.97
C ASN A 57 15.08 -8.02 -4.36
N GLY A 58 13.85 -7.59 -4.10
CA GLY A 58 13.54 -6.27 -3.56
C GLY A 58 12.42 -6.32 -2.52
N ILE A 59 12.07 -5.16 -1.97
CA ILE A 59 11.12 -5.03 -0.86
C ILE A 59 10.05 -4.03 -1.25
N PHE A 60 8.80 -4.44 -1.19
CA PHE A 60 7.67 -3.54 -1.18
C PHE A 60 7.44 -2.99 0.23
N GLU A 61 7.12 -1.71 0.34
CA GLU A 61 6.68 -1.08 1.58
C GLU A 61 5.26 -0.52 1.38
N ALA A 62 4.27 -1.27 1.87
CA ALA A 62 2.87 -0.89 1.85
C ALA A 62 2.57 -0.04 3.09
N LYS A 63 1.95 1.12 2.88
CA LYS A 63 1.72 2.11 3.94
C LYS A 63 0.26 2.54 3.98
N TYR A 64 -0.21 2.83 5.18
CA TYR A 64 -1.43 3.56 5.46
C TYR A 64 -1.13 4.65 6.48
N GLU A 65 -1.65 5.85 6.26
CA GLU A 65 -1.49 7.01 7.15
C GLU A 65 -2.83 7.71 7.31
N LEU A 66 -3.22 8.00 8.55
CA LEU A 66 -4.35 8.83 8.91
C LEU A 66 -3.83 10.15 9.50
N ASN A 67 -4.07 11.25 8.81
CA ASN A 67 -3.90 12.58 9.34
C ASN A 67 -5.20 13.05 9.98
N GLN A 68 -5.22 13.08 11.32
CA GLN A 68 -6.40 13.52 12.08
C GLN A 68 -6.63 15.03 11.98
N THR A 69 -5.57 15.83 11.86
CA THR A 69 -5.63 17.29 11.77
C THR A 69 -6.30 17.74 10.48
N GLU A 70 -5.85 17.20 9.36
CA GLU A 70 -6.37 17.52 8.03
C GLU A 70 -7.49 16.56 7.58
N SER A 71 -7.90 15.64 8.47
CA SER A 71 -9.01 14.72 8.27
C SER A 71 -8.90 13.85 7.03
N TYR A 72 -7.69 13.39 6.66
CA TYR A 72 -7.51 12.51 5.50
C TYR A 72 -6.81 11.21 5.84
N VAL A 73 -7.10 10.18 5.04
CA VAL A 73 -6.31 8.94 4.99
C VAL A 73 -5.50 8.89 3.70
N ARG A 74 -4.43 8.11 3.71
CA ARG A 74 -3.58 7.84 2.56
C ARG A 74 -3.16 6.38 2.58
N SER A 75 -3.18 5.73 1.42
CA SER A 75 -2.45 4.48 1.18
C SER A 75 -1.36 4.69 0.13
N SER A 76 -0.25 3.96 0.24
CA SER A 76 0.82 3.97 -0.77
C SER A 76 1.59 2.65 -0.80
N LEU A 77 2.23 2.37 -1.94
CA LEU A 77 3.14 1.24 -2.13
C LEU A 77 4.44 1.77 -2.72
N ASP A 78 5.54 1.60 -1.98
CA ASP A 78 6.88 1.86 -2.46
C ASP A 78 7.59 0.54 -2.78
N TYR A 79 8.61 0.56 -3.65
CA TYR A 79 9.51 -0.59 -3.85
C TYR A 79 10.96 -0.17 -3.76
N TYR A 80 11.74 -1.01 -3.10
CA TYR A 80 13.15 -0.80 -2.84
C TYR A 80 13.94 -1.98 -3.38
N GLN A 81 15.02 -1.69 -4.10
CA GLN A 81 16.03 -2.69 -4.41
C GLN A 81 16.82 -3.05 -3.13
N LYS A 82 17.53 -4.18 -3.16
CA LYS A 82 18.41 -4.63 -2.07
C LYS A 82 19.43 -3.59 -1.57
N ASN A 83 19.87 -2.69 -2.43
CA ASN A 83 20.80 -1.60 -2.08
C ASN A 83 20.09 -0.40 -1.42
N GLY A 84 18.78 -0.49 -1.15
CA GLY A 84 17.97 0.57 -0.57
C GLY A 84 17.48 1.62 -1.58
N LYS A 85 17.83 1.50 -2.87
CA LYS A 85 17.35 2.42 -3.90
C LYS A 85 15.85 2.21 -4.11
N LYS A 86 15.06 3.26 -3.87
CA LYS A 86 13.66 3.31 -4.24
C LYS A 86 13.51 3.33 -5.77
N LEU A 87 12.66 2.46 -6.30
CA LEU A 87 12.27 2.49 -7.70
C LEU A 87 10.83 3.02 -7.83
N PRO A 88 10.56 3.85 -8.84
CA PRO A 88 9.21 4.21 -9.22
C PRO A 88 8.55 3.02 -9.93
N ILE A 89 7.88 2.13 -9.18
CA ILE A 89 7.25 0.91 -9.73
C ILE A 89 6.21 1.21 -10.80
N GLU A 90 5.58 2.38 -10.70
CA GLU A 90 4.61 2.90 -11.65
C GLU A 90 5.20 3.18 -13.04
N THR A 91 6.52 3.25 -13.17
CA THR A 91 7.18 3.38 -14.48
C THR A 91 7.73 2.05 -15.00
N ILE A 92 7.56 0.95 -14.26
CA ILE A 92 8.09 -0.37 -14.60
C ILE A 92 6.90 -1.24 -15.03
N THR A 93 6.55 -1.19 -16.32
CA THR A 93 5.39 -1.92 -16.90
C THR A 93 5.36 -3.39 -16.49
N ALA A 94 6.51 -4.07 -16.52
CA ALA A 94 6.62 -5.47 -16.11
C ALA A 94 6.20 -5.71 -14.65
N MET A 95 6.44 -4.77 -13.73
CA MET A 95 5.98 -4.88 -12.33
C MET A 95 4.48 -4.59 -12.22
N ILE A 96 3.96 -3.62 -12.98
CA ILE A 96 2.53 -3.31 -13.00
C ILE A 96 1.72 -4.53 -13.44
N GLU A 97 2.15 -5.18 -14.53
CA GLU A 97 1.46 -6.34 -15.09
C GLU A 97 1.62 -7.57 -14.20
N HIS A 98 2.84 -7.88 -13.78
CA HIS A 98 3.12 -9.09 -12.99
C HIS A 98 2.44 -9.06 -11.62
N TYR A 99 2.45 -7.91 -10.94
CA TYR A 99 1.81 -7.75 -9.63
C TYR A 99 0.40 -7.16 -9.69
N GLN A 100 -0.17 -7.06 -10.89
CA GLN A 100 -1.52 -6.53 -11.12
C GLN A 100 -1.80 -5.23 -10.34
N LEU A 101 -0.83 -4.30 -10.33
CA LEU A 101 -0.87 -3.13 -9.45
C LEU A 101 -2.12 -2.26 -9.69
N SER A 102 -2.64 -2.24 -10.92
CA SER A 102 -3.90 -1.56 -11.24
C SER A 102 -5.09 -2.09 -10.43
N LEU A 103 -5.18 -3.41 -10.21
CA LEU A 103 -6.24 -4.03 -9.40
C LEU A 103 -6.04 -3.73 -7.92
N LEU A 104 -4.80 -3.79 -7.43
CA LEU A 104 -4.47 -3.37 -6.07
C LEU A 104 -4.92 -1.92 -5.83
N TRP A 105 -4.64 -1.01 -6.77
CA TRP A 105 -5.03 0.39 -6.65
C TRP A 105 -6.54 0.60 -6.59
N GLN A 106 -7.31 -0.19 -7.34
CA GLN A 106 -8.76 -0.17 -7.25
C GLN A 106 -9.25 -0.65 -5.88
N ALA A 107 -8.76 -1.81 -5.42
CA ALA A 107 -9.13 -2.36 -4.11
C ALA A 107 -8.77 -1.41 -2.96
N LEU A 108 -7.62 -0.74 -3.05
CA LEU A 108 -7.22 0.29 -2.08
C LEU A 108 -8.16 1.49 -2.11
N SER A 109 -8.53 2.00 -3.29
CA SER A 109 -9.51 3.08 -3.42
C SER A 109 -10.83 2.74 -2.75
N GLU A 110 -11.37 1.53 -2.99
CA GLU A 110 -12.61 1.04 -2.38
C GLU A 110 -12.46 0.88 -0.85
N ALA A 111 -11.33 0.32 -0.40
CA ALA A 111 -11.03 0.19 1.02
C ALA A 111 -10.95 1.54 1.74
N MET A 112 -10.52 2.59 1.05
CA MET A 112 -10.42 3.96 1.57
C MET A 112 -11.69 4.78 1.43
N SER A 113 -12.70 4.35 0.65
CA SER A 113 -14.03 4.99 0.68
C SER A 113 -14.73 4.77 2.03
N CYS A 114 -14.38 3.70 2.73
CA CYS A 114 -14.80 3.43 4.12
C CYS A 114 -16.30 3.52 4.37
N ASP A 115 -17.11 3.16 3.37
CA ASP A 115 -18.56 3.04 3.54
C ASP A 115 -18.97 1.89 4.45
#